data_AF-A0A2P8EA38-F1
#
_entry.id   AF-A0A2P8EA38-F1
#
_cell.length_a   1.000
_cell.length_b   1.000
_cell.length_c   1.000
_cell.angle_alpha   90.00
_cell.angle_beta   90.00
_cell.angle_gamma   90.00
#
_symmetry.space_group_name_H-M   'P 1'
#
loop_
_entity.id
_entity.type
_entity.pdbx_description
1 polymer ?
#
loop_
_entity_poly.entity_id
_entity_poly.type
_entity_poly.pdbx_seq_one_letter_code
_entity_poly.pdbx_strand_id
1 'polypeptide(L)' 'MKKFFIADFVCHGEIIVELKCCSMILDEHYAQVINYLKTTKKPLGLLLNFGTLSLEFKRVILENKK' A
#
# COMPACT_ATOMS: atom_id res chain seq x y z
N MET A 1 -7.35 5.13 21.67
CA MET A 1 -8.12 5.41 20.44
C MET A 1 -8.00 4.22 19.50
N LYS A 2 -9.11 3.69 18.96
CA LYS A 2 -9.04 2.69 17.87
C LYS A 2 -8.72 3.44 16.57
N LYS A 3 -7.56 3.17 15.99
CA LYS A 3 -7.15 3.73 14.69
C LYS A 3 -7.58 2.74 13.61
N PHE A 4 -8.54 3.11 12.77
CA PHE A 4 -8.91 2.33 11.61
C PHE A 4 -8.03 2.77 10.46
N PHE A 5 -7.34 1.82 9.84
CA PHE A 5 -6.62 2.06 8.60
C PHE A 5 -7.55 1.65 7.45
N ILE A 6 -7.83 2.58 6.55
CA ILE A 6 -8.70 2.39 5.38
C ILE A 6 -7.81 2.60 4.16
N ALA A 7 -7.69 1.58 3.31
CA ALA A 7 -6.98 1.72 2.05
C ALA A 7 -7.73 2.66 1.11
N ASP A 8 -6.99 3.44 0.30
CA ASP A 8 -7.62 4.38 -0.65
C ASP A 8 -8.47 3.64 -1.68
N PHE A 9 -7.93 2.54 -2.24
CA PHE A 9 -8.68 1.68 -3.15
C PHE A 9 -8.38 0.20 -2.95
N VAL A 10 -9.37 -0.61 -3.28
CA VAL A 10 -9.23 -2.04 -3.52
C VAL A 10 -9.65 -2.31 -4.97
N CYS A 11 -8.67 -2.58 -5.84
CA CYS A 11 -8.90 -2.77 -7.26
C CYS A 11 -9.03 -4.26 -7.59
N HIS A 12 -9.98 -4.61 -8.46
CA HIS A 12 -10.27 -5.98 -8.88
C HIS A 12 -10.49 -6.97 -7.72
N GLY A 13 -10.88 -6.46 -6.54
CA GLY A 13 -11.03 -7.25 -5.33
C GLY A 13 -9.74 -7.82 -4.74
N GLU A 14 -8.58 -7.69 -5.38
CA GLU A 14 -7.34 -8.40 -5.02
C GLU A 14 -6.14 -7.47 -4.78
N ILE A 15 -6.19 -6.23 -5.25
CA ILE A 15 -5.05 -5.31 -5.23
C ILE A 15 -5.36 -4.13 -4.32
N ILE A 16 -4.56 -3.95 -3.28
CA ILE A 16 -4.59 -2.73 -2.46
C ILE A 16 -3.85 -1.62 -3.21
N VAL A 17 -4.45 -0.44 -3.35
CA VAL A 17 -3.76 0.75 -3.87
C VAL A 17 -3.75 1.82 -2.79
N GLU A 18 -2.56 2.33 -2.49
CA GLU A 18 -2.29 3.38 -1.53
C GLU A 18 -1.63 4.56 -2.26
N LEU A 19 -2.19 5.75 -2.10
CA LEU A 19 -1.72 6.99 -2.71
C LEU A 19 -0.97 7.83 -1.69
N LYS A 20 0.13 8.44 -2.12
CA LYS A 20 0.90 9.42 -1.37
C LYS A 20 1.18 10.65 -2.22
N CYS A 21 1.38 11.78 -1.57
CA CYS A 21 1.88 13.01 -2.16
C CYS A 21 2.98 13.54 -1.23
N CYS A 22 4.15 12.90 -1.30
CA CYS A 22 5.28 13.17 -0.43
C CYS A 22 6.56 13.35 -1.25
N SER A 23 7.58 13.98 -0.66
CA SER A 23 8.88 14.17 -1.30
C SER A 23 9.61 12.85 -1.59
N MET A 24 9.31 11.79 -0.85
CA MET A 24 9.83 10.44 -1.06
C MET A 24 8.94 9.40 -0.36
N ILE A 25 9.10 8.13 -0.75
CA ILE A 25 8.50 6.99 -0.05
C ILE A 25 9.36 6.59 1.16
N LEU A 26 8.73 6.49 2.33
CA LEU A 26 9.36 6.08 3.60
C LEU A 26 8.94 4.65 3.99
N ASP A 27 9.71 4.02 4.89
CA ASP A 27 9.45 2.66 5.40
C ASP A 27 8.07 2.51 6.06
N GLU A 28 7.58 3.55 6.72
CA GLU A 28 6.24 3.57 7.30
C GLU A 28 5.12 3.44 6.24
N HIS A 29 5.33 3.95 5.03
CA HIS A 29 4.39 3.78 3.92
C HIS A 29 4.32 2.32 3.48
N TYR A 30 5.47 1.61 3.44
CA TYR A 30 5.48 0.17 3.19
C TYR A 30 4.80 -0.59 4.33
N ALA A 31 5.09 -0.26 5.59
CA ALA A 31 4.48 -0.89 6.74
C ALA A 31 2.95 -0.76 6.72
N GLN A 32 2.43 0.39 6.27
CA GLN A 32 1.01 0.61 6.08
C GLN A 32 0.43 -0.35 5.02
N VAL A 33 1.04 -0.44 3.84
CA VAL A 33 0.59 -1.37 2.78
C VAL A 33 0.66 -2.82 3.24
N ILE A 34 1.74 -3.24 3.91
CA ILE A 34 1.89 -4.59 4.45
C ILE A 34 0.79 -4.92 5.46
N ASN A 35 0.42 -3.97 6.32
CA ASN A 35 -0.67 -4.15 7.28
C ASN A 35 -2.01 -4.36 6.56
N TYR A 36 -2.27 -3.62 5.48
CA TYR A 36 -3.44 -3.89 4.64
C TYR A 36 -3.41 -5.30 4.07
N LEU A 37 -2.35 -5.68 3.38
CA LEU A 37 -2.23 -7.02 2.78
C LEU A 37 -2.47 -8.14 3.79
N LYS A 38 -1.89 -8.03 5.00
CA LYS A 38 -2.08 -9.01 6.07
C LYS A 38 -3.51 -9.06 6.59
N THR A 39 -4.11 -7.91 6.87
CA THR A 39 -5.45 -7.83 7.47
C THR A 39 -6.55 -8.20 6.48
N THR A 40 -6.38 -7.86 5.20
CA THR A 40 -7.33 -8.17 4.13
C THR A 40 -7.05 -9.49 3.42
N LYS A 41 -5.97 -10.20 3.80
CA LYS A 41 -5.47 -11.43 3.16
C LYS A 41 -5.27 -11.27 1.65
N LYS A 42 -4.86 -10.08 1.21
CA LYS A 42 -4.61 -9.79 -0.21
C LYS A 42 -3.14 -9.95 -0.55
N PRO A 43 -2.82 -10.46 -1.75
CA PRO A 43 -1.43 -10.80 -2.10
C PRO A 43 -0.60 -9.59 -2.56
N LEU A 44 -1.25 -8.53 -3.05
CA LEU A 44 -0.60 -7.47 -3.81
C LEU A 44 -1.03 -6.07 -3.36
N GLY A 45 -0.04 -5.21 -3.12
CA GLY A 45 -0.21 -3.78 -2.86
C GLY A 45 0.57 -2.93 -3.87
N LEU A 46 -0.03 -1.82 -4.29
CA LEU A 46 0.60 -0.76 -5.07
C LEU A 46 0.67 0.50 -4.22
N LEU A 47 1.89 0.98 -3.97
CA LEU A 47 2.15 2.25 -3.32
C LEU A 47 2.56 3.25 -4.39
N LEU A 48 1.72 4.27 -4.62
CA LEU A 48 1.89 5.27 -5.67
C LEU A 48 2.16 6.63 -5.02
N ASN A 49 3.26 7.29 -5.37
CA ASN A 49 3.60 8.62 -4.89
C ASN A 49 3.57 9.63 -6.04
N PHE A 50 2.67 10.61 -5.91
CA PHE A 50 2.46 11.72 -6.85
C PHE A 50 3.10 13.04 -6.39
N GLY A 51 3.85 13.03 -5.27
CA GLY A 51 4.48 14.22 -4.70
C GLY A 51 5.83 14.59 -5.32
N THR A 52 6.29 13.82 -6.30
CA THR A 52 7.56 13.99 -7.01
C THR A 52 7.34 14.45 -8.46
N LEU A 53 8.41 14.85 -9.17
CA LEU A 53 8.33 15.34 -10.55
C LEU A 53 7.72 14.31 -11.52
N SER A 54 7.85 13.03 -11.21
CA SER A 54 7.25 11.92 -11.94
C SER A 54 6.64 10.93 -10.95
N LEU A 55 5.77 10.04 -11.45
CA LEU A 55 5.16 9.00 -10.62
C LEU A 55 6.24 8.05 -10.08
N GLU A 56 6.41 8.05 -8.77
CA GLU A 56 7.13 7.00 -8.06
C GLU A 56 6.15 5.91 -7.67
N PHE A 57 6.50 4.64 -7.90
CA PHE A 57 5.66 3.53 -7.49
C PHE A 57 6.45 2.35 -6.95
N LYS A 58 5.83 1.62 -6.03
CA LYS A 58 6.37 0.39 -5.44
C LYS A 58 5.33 -0.70 -5.44
N ARG A 59 5.78 -1.91 -5.81
CA ARG A 59 4.97 -3.12 -5.76
C ARG A 59 5.33 -3.91 -4.51
N VAL A 60 4.37 -4.10 -3.63
CA VAL A 60 4.52 -4.82 -2.36
C VAL A 60 3.79 -6.15 -2.48
N ILE A 61 4.52 -7.26 -2.32
CA ILE A 61 3.97 -8.61 -2.43
C ILE A 61 4.05 -9.26 -1.06
N LEU A 62 2.92 -9.76 -0.58
CA LEU A 62 2.90 -10.58 0.63
C LEU A 62 2.95 -12.05 0.19
N GLU A 63 4.11 -12.67 0.31
CA GLU A 63 4.24 -14.11 0.09
C GLU A 63 3.53 -14.86 1.22
N ASN A 64 2.42 -15.49 0.89
CA ASN A 64 1.83 -16.49 1.76
C ASN A 64 2.70 -17.74 1.67
N LYS A 65 3.59 -17.96 2.65
CA LYS A 65 4.20 -19.27 2.83
C LYS A 65 3.07 -20.28 3.03
N LYS A 66 2.92 -21.19 2.06
CA LYS A 66 2.09 -22.39 2.20
C LYS A 66 2.69 -23.31 3.27
#